data_AF-A0A7J9KR56-F1
#
_entry.id   AF-A0A7J9KR56-F1
#
_cell.length_a   1.000
_cell.length_b   1.000
_cell.length_c   1.000
_cell.angle_alpha   90.00
_cell.angle_beta   90.00
_cell.angle_gamma   90.00
#
_symmetry.space_group_name_H-M   'P 1'
#
loop_
_entity.id
_entity.type
_entity.pdbx_description
1 polymer ?
#
loop_
_entity_poly.entity_id
_entity_poly.type
_entity_poly.pdbx_seq_one_letter_code
_entity_poly.pdbx_strand_id
1 'polypeptide(L)'
;MADPIEPSTSSSDPNSIPIPTTILHPRREPFEHGLLTIQKLIFNDPVQALTPLKQKFASPSTQRVDSAALAELLQISFDHSRLVLETLASVLHSESDPLVTALPDDVDSIGADLRDLILFLYIQSYKRLLPRSHKDSAAVADVWPSMSAFDGYLSALSPLQLVRSNSRRFMPSQADEEAHQLSYLQKHLANILSLLSEHVEGESEESLVLNMEGFEHLGFLIQFGDKGSGGVPLSQAAPFFANSDPDMPAAPVPVSQVHDWLLQTIASSLESITEKVSAKENGSPSGSDQDIAMADASPSSAKASPTARSPCFVEGVSKSSYVKQASDLKSSSVKVINCHDSTIYILAPLRYAIIYGCSDATIVLGAVGKVSLPLCC
;
A
#
# COMPACT_ATOMS: atom_id res chain seq x y z
N MET A 1 2.37 65.39 -34.72
CA MET A 1 2.70 65.12 -33.31
C MET A 1 2.63 63.62 -33.13
N ALA A 2 3.80 63.01 -33.04
CA ALA A 2 3.98 61.60 -32.72
C ALA A 2 4.27 61.52 -31.22
N ASP A 3 3.63 60.58 -30.54
CA ASP A 3 4.10 59.97 -29.29
C ASP A 3 3.46 58.57 -29.16
N PRO A 4 4.13 57.62 -28.48
CA PRO A 4 4.15 56.22 -28.89
C PRO A 4 3.31 55.29 -28.01
N ILE A 5 3.00 54.12 -28.58
CA ILE A 5 2.35 52.98 -27.91
C ILE A 5 3.38 52.30 -26.99
N GLU A 6 3.15 52.33 -25.67
CA GLU A 6 3.86 51.48 -24.71
C GLU A 6 3.31 50.04 -24.73
N PRO A 7 4.18 49.01 -24.65
CA PRO A 7 3.76 47.63 -24.52
C PRO A 7 3.42 47.31 -23.06
N SER A 8 2.19 46.86 -22.82
CA SER A 8 1.75 46.39 -21.51
C SER A 8 2.49 45.10 -21.15
N THR A 9 3.37 45.20 -20.15
CA THR A 9 4.05 44.10 -19.48
C THR A 9 3.04 43.17 -18.80
N SER A 10 3.20 41.87 -19.04
CA SER A 10 2.55 40.79 -18.32
C SER A 10 2.86 40.91 -16.82
N SER A 11 1.89 41.33 -16.03
CA SER A 11 1.96 41.19 -14.58
C SER A 11 1.61 39.74 -14.24
N SER A 12 2.62 39.02 -13.74
CA SER A 12 2.47 37.76 -13.06
C SER A 12 1.58 37.95 -11.82
N ASP A 13 0.41 37.32 -11.81
CA ASP A 13 -0.46 37.27 -10.64
C ASP A 13 0.27 36.63 -9.45
N PRO A 14 0.40 37.33 -8.30
CA PRO A 14 1.12 36.81 -7.14
C PRO A 14 0.24 35.95 -6.21
N ASN A 15 -0.98 35.59 -6.62
CA ASN A 15 -1.91 34.80 -5.81
C ASN A 15 -2.18 33.42 -6.43
N SER A 16 -1.12 32.62 -6.58
CA SER A 16 -1.31 31.17 -6.47
C SER A 16 -1.46 30.85 -4.99
N ILE A 17 -2.72 30.68 -4.55
CA ILE A 17 -2.98 30.02 -3.27
C ILE A 17 -2.26 28.68 -3.36
N PRO A 18 -1.31 28.36 -2.46
CA PRO A 18 -0.65 27.06 -2.51
C PRO A 18 -1.74 26.03 -2.27
N ILE A 19 -2.13 25.31 -3.33
CA ILE A 19 -2.93 24.10 -3.20
C ILE A 19 -2.18 23.26 -2.17
N PRO A 20 -2.79 22.87 -1.04
CA PRO A 20 -2.11 22.00 -0.09
C PRO A 20 -1.65 20.79 -0.91
N THR A 21 -0.33 20.64 -1.05
CA THR A 21 0.27 19.56 -1.81
C THR A 21 -0.09 18.27 -1.09
N THR A 22 -1.20 17.69 -1.51
CA THR A 22 -1.78 16.55 -0.83
C THR A 22 -0.91 15.37 -1.22
N ILE A 23 -0.03 14.96 -0.31
CA ILE A 23 0.91 13.88 -0.54
C ILE A 23 0.12 12.60 -0.71
N LEU A 24 0.49 11.82 -1.73
CA LEU A 24 -0.07 10.51 -2.01
C LEU A 24 0.77 9.46 -1.29
N HIS A 25 0.08 8.58 -0.58
CA HIS A 25 0.69 7.45 0.12
C HIS A 25 0.08 6.13 -0.38
N PRO A 26 0.87 5.07 -0.56
CA PRO A 26 0.33 3.73 -0.78
C PRO A 26 -0.35 3.23 0.49
N ARG A 27 -1.47 2.52 0.36
CA ARG A 27 -2.07 1.76 1.46
C ARG A 27 -1.25 0.50 1.71
N ARG A 28 -0.86 0.25 2.94
CA ARG A 28 0.07 -0.84 3.27
C ARG A 28 -0.59 -2.21 3.27
N GLU A 29 -1.87 -2.25 3.62
CA GLU A 29 -2.62 -3.47 3.89
C GLU A 29 -2.62 -4.42 2.68
N PRO A 30 -2.91 -3.98 1.45
CA PRO A 30 -2.87 -4.86 0.29
C PRO A 30 -1.47 -5.40 -0.01
N PHE A 31 -0.43 -4.55 0.11
CA PHE A 31 0.95 -4.89 -0.24
C PHE A 31 1.65 -5.77 0.80
N GLU A 32 1.28 -5.67 2.06
CA GLU A 32 1.96 -6.39 3.16
C GLU A 32 1.14 -7.54 3.72
N HIS A 33 -0.19 -7.49 3.63
CA HIS A 33 -1.09 -8.46 4.26
C HIS A 33 -1.98 -9.18 3.24
N GLY A 34 -2.07 -8.66 2.02
CA GLY A 34 -2.92 -9.22 0.96
C GLY A 34 -2.25 -10.26 0.06
N LEU A 35 -0.94 -10.52 0.19
CA LEU A 35 -0.22 -11.40 -0.73
C LEU A 35 -0.42 -12.90 -0.39
N LEU A 36 -0.97 -13.67 -1.32
CA LEU A 36 -1.38 -15.07 -1.14
C LEU A 36 -0.45 -16.06 -1.82
N THR A 37 0.00 -17.11 -1.14
CA THR A 37 0.95 -18.11 -1.66
C THR A 37 0.36 -19.08 -2.71
N ILE A 38 -0.61 -18.62 -3.50
CA ILE A 38 -1.24 -19.36 -4.60
C ILE A 38 -0.50 -19.03 -5.90
N GLN A 39 0.21 -20.00 -6.46
CA GLN A 39 1.02 -19.80 -7.68
C GLN A 39 0.20 -19.40 -8.90
N LYS A 40 -1.04 -19.88 -9.01
CA LYS A 40 -1.96 -19.56 -10.13
C LYS A 40 -2.41 -18.10 -10.16
N LEU A 41 -2.21 -17.34 -9.09
CA LEU A 41 -2.51 -15.90 -9.05
C LEU A 41 -1.34 -15.04 -9.54
N ILE A 42 -0.24 -15.66 -9.97
CA ILE A 42 0.93 -14.95 -10.51
C ILE A 42 0.81 -14.94 -12.04
N PHE A 43 0.46 -13.78 -12.58
CA PHE A 43 0.27 -13.61 -14.02
C PHE A 43 1.55 -13.09 -14.68
N ASN A 44 1.93 -13.67 -15.82
CA ASN A 44 3.02 -13.13 -16.65
C ASN A 44 2.59 -11.83 -17.34
N ASP A 45 1.34 -11.80 -17.81
CA ASP A 45 0.66 -10.61 -18.31
C ASP A 45 -0.66 -10.44 -17.52
N PRO A 46 -0.67 -9.60 -16.48
CA PRO A 46 -1.85 -9.38 -15.67
C PRO A 46 -3.02 -8.76 -16.44
N VAL A 47 -2.77 -7.93 -17.45
CA VAL A 47 -3.83 -7.29 -18.22
C VAL A 47 -4.55 -8.34 -19.06
N GLN A 48 -3.79 -9.16 -19.78
CA GLN A 48 -4.35 -10.25 -20.57
C GLN A 48 -5.09 -11.28 -19.69
N ALA A 49 -4.55 -11.60 -18.51
CA ALA A 49 -5.14 -12.60 -17.62
C ALA A 49 -6.44 -12.13 -16.94
N LEU A 50 -6.54 -10.83 -16.60
CA LEU A 50 -7.69 -10.29 -15.87
C LEU A 50 -8.78 -9.70 -16.77
N THR A 51 -8.48 -9.42 -18.04
CA THR A 51 -9.47 -8.93 -19.02
C THR A 51 -10.70 -9.84 -19.18
N PRO A 52 -10.56 -11.19 -19.28
CA PRO A 52 -11.73 -12.08 -19.36
C PRO A 52 -12.64 -12.00 -18.13
N LEU A 53 -12.05 -11.81 -16.94
CA LEU A 53 -12.79 -11.65 -15.69
C LEU A 53 -13.58 -10.35 -15.72
N LYS A 54 -12.96 -9.24 -16.13
CA LYS A 54 -13.65 -7.96 -16.36
C LYS A 54 -14.80 -8.10 -17.36
N GLN A 55 -14.58 -8.76 -18.50
CA GLN A 55 -15.59 -8.93 -19.55
C GLN A 55 -16.78 -9.79 -19.11
N LYS A 56 -16.54 -10.89 -18.36
CA LYS A 56 -17.62 -11.76 -17.84
C LYS A 56 -18.55 -11.01 -16.90
N PHE A 57 -18.05 -10.03 -16.16
CA PHE A 57 -18.79 -9.26 -15.15
C PHE A 57 -19.06 -7.80 -15.54
N ALA A 58 -18.90 -7.44 -16.81
CA ALA A 58 -19.15 -6.08 -17.31
C ALA A 58 -20.64 -5.67 -17.27
N SER A 59 -21.56 -6.59 -16.95
CA SER A 59 -22.99 -6.31 -16.89
C SER A 59 -23.36 -5.50 -15.62
N PRO A 60 -24.19 -4.46 -15.73
CA PRO A 60 -24.44 -3.49 -14.66
C PRO A 60 -25.28 -4.02 -13.47
N SER A 61 -25.85 -5.24 -13.56
CA SER A 61 -26.81 -5.71 -12.55
C SER A 61 -26.15 -6.28 -11.29
N THR A 62 -24.91 -6.77 -11.34
CA THR A 62 -24.18 -7.32 -10.18
C THR A 62 -22.68 -7.43 -10.49
N GLN A 63 -21.90 -6.39 -10.19
CA GLN A 63 -20.42 -6.41 -10.29
C GLN A 63 -19.75 -7.16 -9.12
N ARG A 64 -20.47 -8.08 -8.46
CA ARG A 64 -19.94 -8.87 -7.36
C ARG A 64 -19.62 -10.30 -7.77
N VAL A 65 -18.45 -10.77 -7.37
CA VAL A 65 -17.87 -12.06 -7.76
C VAL A 65 -17.82 -12.97 -6.55
N ASP A 66 -18.47 -14.13 -6.64
CA ASP A 66 -18.44 -15.18 -5.62
C ASP A 66 -17.25 -16.15 -5.79
N SER A 67 -17.02 -17.03 -4.81
CA SER A 67 -15.91 -17.99 -4.88
C SER A 67 -16.07 -19.00 -6.01
N ALA A 68 -17.29 -19.35 -6.41
CA ALA A 68 -17.55 -20.34 -7.45
C ALA A 68 -17.15 -19.81 -8.84
N ALA A 69 -17.59 -18.59 -9.17
CA ALA A 69 -17.28 -17.96 -10.42
C ALA A 69 -15.79 -17.58 -10.51
N LEU A 70 -15.18 -17.17 -9.39
CA LEU A 70 -13.74 -16.92 -9.33
C LEU A 70 -12.91 -18.20 -9.54
N ALA A 71 -13.31 -19.31 -8.91
CA ALA A 71 -12.66 -20.61 -9.06
C ALA A 71 -12.68 -21.10 -10.51
N GLU A 72 -13.84 -20.96 -11.18
CA GLU A 72 -14.02 -21.32 -12.58
C GLU A 72 -13.09 -20.49 -13.49
N LEU A 73 -13.10 -19.17 -13.32
CA LEU A 73 -12.34 -18.25 -14.18
C LEU A 73 -10.83 -18.40 -14.05
N LEU A 74 -10.33 -18.48 -12.81
CA LEU A 74 -8.90 -18.61 -12.55
C LEU A 74 -8.41 -20.07 -12.54
N GLN A 75 -9.33 -21.02 -12.75
CA GLN A 75 -9.08 -22.46 -12.69
C GLN A 75 -8.34 -22.87 -11.40
N ILE A 76 -8.76 -22.29 -10.26
CA ILE A 76 -8.24 -22.61 -8.91
C ILE A 76 -9.26 -23.46 -8.15
N SER A 77 -8.86 -24.06 -7.02
CA SER A 77 -9.81 -24.76 -6.15
C SER A 77 -10.77 -23.77 -5.50
N PHE A 78 -11.96 -24.25 -5.16
CA PHE A 78 -12.95 -23.47 -4.42
C PHE A 78 -12.41 -22.93 -3.09
N ASP A 79 -11.62 -23.73 -2.37
CA ASP A 79 -10.99 -23.27 -1.11
C ASP A 79 -10.00 -22.11 -1.34
N HIS A 80 -9.29 -22.13 -2.48
CA HIS A 80 -8.38 -21.03 -2.83
C HIS A 80 -9.14 -19.76 -3.23
N SER A 81 -10.28 -19.87 -3.92
CA SER A 81 -11.08 -18.69 -4.25
C SER A 81 -11.74 -18.10 -2.99
N ARG A 82 -12.23 -18.93 -2.06
CA ARG A 82 -12.72 -18.46 -0.77
C ARG A 82 -11.62 -17.74 0.03
N LEU A 83 -10.42 -18.31 0.07
CA LEU A 83 -9.26 -17.65 0.69
C LEU A 83 -8.94 -16.30 0.05
N VAL A 84 -9.08 -16.17 -1.27
CA VAL A 84 -8.92 -14.89 -1.99
C VAL A 84 -9.94 -13.87 -1.48
N LEU A 85 -11.23 -14.22 -1.44
CA LEU A 85 -12.28 -13.30 -1.00
C LEU A 85 -12.13 -12.91 0.48
N GLU A 86 -11.84 -13.87 1.37
CA GLU A 86 -11.63 -13.61 2.79
C GLU A 86 -10.39 -12.73 3.06
N THR A 87 -9.35 -12.89 2.24
CA THR A 87 -8.14 -12.07 2.35
C THR A 87 -8.39 -10.67 1.83
N LEU A 88 -9.07 -10.53 0.70
CA LEU A 88 -9.54 -9.24 0.17
C LEU A 88 -10.37 -8.50 1.23
N ALA A 89 -11.38 -9.16 1.81
CA ALA A 89 -12.21 -8.61 2.89
C ALA A 89 -11.38 -8.08 4.08
N SER A 90 -10.23 -8.69 4.35
CA SER A 90 -9.35 -8.31 5.45
C SER A 90 -8.46 -7.10 5.13
N VAL A 91 -8.28 -6.75 3.86
CA VAL A 91 -7.41 -5.64 3.41
C VAL A 91 -8.16 -4.50 2.72
N LEU A 92 -9.48 -4.62 2.56
CA LEU A 92 -10.33 -3.52 2.10
C LEU A 92 -10.28 -2.34 3.08
N HIS A 93 -10.22 -1.13 2.53
CA HIS A 93 -10.13 0.10 3.31
C HIS A 93 -11.50 0.66 3.71
N SER A 94 -12.55 0.34 2.94
CA SER A 94 -13.90 0.83 3.18
C SER A 94 -14.68 -0.09 4.12
N GLU A 95 -15.04 0.41 5.31
CA GLU A 95 -15.84 -0.36 6.28
C GLU A 95 -17.31 -0.49 5.89
N SER A 96 -17.76 0.29 4.89
CA SER A 96 -19.12 0.20 4.36
C SER A 96 -19.31 -0.96 3.39
N ASP A 97 -18.22 -1.62 2.95
CA ASP A 97 -18.34 -2.76 2.05
C ASP A 97 -18.99 -3.95 2.79
N PRO A 98 -20.08 -4.54 2.26
CA PRO A 98 -20.75 -5.67 2.90
C PRO A 98 -19.85 -6.91 3.05
N LEU A 99 -18.81 -7.06 2.23
CA LEU A 99 -17.84 -8.15 2.35
C LEU A 99 -17.01 -8.04 3.63
N VAL A 100 -16.72 -6.82 4.10
CA VAL A 100 -15.93 -6.57 5.33
C VAL A 100 -16.72 -6.97 6.58
N THR A 101 -18.05 -6.84 6.53
CA THR A 101 -18.95 -7.16 7.65
C THR A 101 -19.56 -8.56 7.56
N ALA A 102 -19.32 -9.27 6.45
CA ALA A 102 -19.80 -10.62 6.21
C ALA A 102 -19.31 -11.60 7.28
N LEU A 103 -20.20 -12.51 7.71
CA LEU A 103 -19.77 -13.71 8.41
C LEU A 103 -19.06 -14.64 7.42
N PRO A 104 -18.14 -15.52 7.88
CA PRO A 104 -17.41 -16.43 7.00
C PRO A 104 -18.32 -17.26 6.09
N ASP A 105 -19.51 -17.63 6.57
CA ASP A 105 -20.49 -18.45 5.83
C ASP A 105 -21.27 -17.65 4.77
N ASP A 106 -21.33 -16.32 4.90
CA ASP A 106 -22.08 -15.44 4.00
C ASP A 106 -21.22 -14.85 2.87
N VAL A 107 -19.89 -15.03 2.93
CA VAL A 107 -18.91 -14.48 1.97
C VAL A 107 -19.30 -14.77 0.52
N ASP A 108 -19.74 -15.99 0.23
CA ASP A 108 -20.11 -16.42 -1.12
C ASP A 108 -21.44 -15.81 -1.60
N SER A 109 -22.37 -15.53 -0.68
CA SER A 109 -23.64 -14.91 -1.01
C SER A 109 -23.50 -13.42 -1.31
N ILE A 110 -22.52 -12.77 -0.66
CA ILE A 110 -22.24 -11.33 -0.79
C ILE A 110 -21.33 -11.08 -2.00
N GLY A 111 -20.26 -11.86 -2.14
CA GLY A 111 -19.24 -11.69 -3.18
C GLY A 111 -18.39 -10.42 -3.02
N ALA A 112 -17.28 -10.36 -3.74
CA ALA A 112 -16.40 -9.18 -3.76
C ALA A 112 -16.70 -8.26 -4.93
N ASP A 113 -16.54 -6.96 -4.72
CA ASP A 113 -16.55 -5.99 -5.82
C ASP A 113 -15.50 -6.36 -6.88
N LEU A 114 -15.90 -6.30 -8.15
CA LEU A 114 -15.07 -6.68 -9.30
C LEU A 114 -13.80 -5.85 -9.40
N ARG A 115 -13.89 -4.53 -9.19
CA ARG A 115 -12.77 -3.60 -9.36
C ARG A 115 -11.77 -3.76 -8.23
N ASP A 116 -12.25 -3.89 -6.99
CA ASP A 116 -11.38 -4.19 -5.84
C ASP A 116 -10.71 -5.56 -5.99
N LEU A 117 -11.43 -6.57 -6.48
CA LEU A 117 -10.89 -7.89 -6.76
C LEU A 117 -9.82 -7.87 -7.86
N ILE A 118 -10.04 -7.13 -8.94
CA ILE A 118 -9.06 -6.96 -10.02
C ILE A 118 -7.78 -6.32 -9.47
N LEU A 119 -7.89 -5.26 -8.67
CA LEU A 119 -6.74 -4.61 -8.05
C LEU A 119 -6.01 -5.54 -7.09
N PHE A 120 -6.74 -6.28 -6.26
CA PHE A 120 -6.19 -7.27 -5.34
C PHE A 120 -5.44 -8.40 -6.05
N LEU A 121 -6.00 -8.93 -7.15
CA LEU A 121 -5.38 -9.96 -7.96
C LEU A 121 -4.14 -9.44 -8.70
N TYR A 122 -4.20 -8.21 -9.21
CA TYR A 122 -3.09 -7.58 -9.92
C TYR A 122 -1.84 -7.47 -9.04
N ILE A 123 -2.00 -7.04 -7.78
CA ILE A 123 -0.86 -6.87 -6.86
C ILE A 123 -0.30 -8.19 -6.31
N GLN A 124 -0.88 -9.35 -6.60
CA GLN A 124 -0.35 -10.64 -6.11
C GLN A 124 1.06 -10.95 -6.62
N SER A 125 1.49 -10.29 -7.70
CA SER A 125 2.86 -10.38 -8.22
C SER A 125 3.86 -9.47 -7.49
N TYR A 126 3.40 -8.58 -6.61
CA TYR A 126 4.27 -7.67 -5.85
C TYR A 126 5.24 -8.45 -4.95
N LYS A 127 6.51 -8.01 -4.89
CA LYS A 127 7.64 -8.68 -4.21
C LYS A 127 7.93 -10.11 -4.66
N ARG A 128 7.32 -10.62 -5.74
CA ARG A 128 7.59 -11.98 -6.23
C ARG A 128 8.63 -12.01 -7.33
N LEU A 129 9.55 -12.95 -7.21
CA LEU A 129 10.45 -13.33 -8.29
C LEU A 129 9.64 -14.08 -9.35
N LEU A 130 9.26 -13.40 -10.42
CA LEU A 130 8.76 -14.07 -11.61
C LEU A 130 9.89 -14.94 -12.19
N PRO A 131 9.67 -16.25 -12.40
CA PRO A 131 10.65 -17.10 -13.08
C PRO A 131 10.87 -16.56 -14.49
N ARG A 132 12.02 -15.93 -14.76
CA ARG A 132 12.32 -15.33 -16.07
C ARG A 132 13.53 -15.98 -16.74
N SER A 133 13.43 -16.13 -18.06
CA SER A 133 14.54 -16.37 -18.98
C SER A 133 15.40 -15.11 -19.12
N HIS A 134 16.70 -15.31 -19.15
CA HIS A 134 17.80 -14.35 -19.03
C HIS A 134 17.89 -13.25 -20.13
N LYS A 135 16.90 -12.37 -20.34
CA LYS A 135 17.05 -11.32 -21.38
C LYS A 135 16.57 -9.89 -21.07
N ASP A 136 15.70 -9.66 -20.10
CA ASP A 136 15.12 -8.31 -19.92
C ASP A 136 15.49 -7.69 -18.57
N SER A 137 16.46 -6.77 -18.54
CA SER A 137 16.91 -6.08 -17.32
C SER A 137 15.86 -5.14 -16.69
N ALA A 138 14.86 -4.67 -17.45
CA ALA A 138 13.77 -3.83 -16.94
C ALA A 138 12.82 -4.57 -15.95
N ALA A 139 12.91 -5.90 -15.91
CA ALA A 139 12.22 -6.78 -14.98
C ALA A 139 12.78 -6.76 -13.55
N VAL A 140 14.01 -6.27 -13.35
CA VAL A 140 14.74 -6.37 -12.07
C VAL A 140 14.27 -5.31 -11.07
N ALA A 141 13.61 -4.24 -11.54
CA ALA A 141 13.15 -3.12 -10.71
C ALA A 141 11.97 -3.46 -9.77
N ASP A 142 11.24 -4.55 -10.04
CA ASP A 142 10.05 -4.94 -9.24
C ASP A 142 10.39 -5.98 -8.16
N VAL A 143 11.67 -6.37 -8.07
CA VAL A 143 12.17 -7.32 -7.08
C VAL A 143 12.41 -6.57 -5.79
N TRP A 144 11.79 -7.05 -4.71
CA TRP A 144 12.04 -6.55 -3.37
C TRP A 144 12.90 -7.53 -2.56
N PRO A 145 13.91 -7.05 -1.83
CA PRO A 145 14.53 -5.72 -1.93
C PRO A 145 15.23 -5.53 -3.28
N SER A 146 15.29 -4.29 -3.78
CA SER A 146 15.90 -3.96 -5.07
C SER A 146 17.32 -4.51 -5.16
N MET A 147 17.56 -5.48 -6.06
CA MET A 147 18.91 -5.97 -6.39
C MET A 147 19.56 -5.11 -7.49
N SER A 148 19.26 -3.81 -7.54
CA SER A 148 19.87 -2.90 -8.50
C SER A 148 21.36 -2.78 -8.17
N ALA A 149 22.22 -3.19 -9.09
CA ALA A 149 23.67 -3.05 -8.96
C ALA A 149 24.15 -1.57 -8.93
N PHE A 150 23.25 -0.61 -9.15
CA PHE A 150 23.55 0.82 -9.16
C PHE A 150 23.23 1.53 -7.84
N ASP A 151 22.45 0.88 -6.96
CA ASP A 151 22.19 1.39 -5.62
C ASP A 151 22.95 0.48 -4.65
N GLY A 152 24.14 0.92 -4.22
CA GLY A 152 25.18 0.11 -3.56
C GLY A 152 24.81 -0.57 -2.23
N TYR A 153 23.52 -0.67 -1.89
CA TYR A 153 22.98 -1.24 -0.67
C TYR A 153 22.87 -2.77 -0.67
N LEU A 154 22.77 -3.41 -1.83
CA LEU A 154 22.80 -4.87 -1.94
C LEU A 154 23.73 -5.29 -3.08
N SER A 155 25.03 -5.12 -2.85
CA SER A 155 26.05 -5.75 -3.68
C SER A 155 25.72 -7.24 -3.83
N ALA A 156 25.58 -7.67 -5.09
CA ALA A 156 25.49 -9.05 -5.48
C ALA A 156 26.69 -9.83 -4.92
N LEU A 157 26.52 -10.49 -3.78
CA LEU A 157 27.59 -11.29 -3.21
C LEU A 157 27.23 -12.76 -3.27
N SER A 158 28.03 -13.47 -4.05
CA SER A 158 28.17 -14.92 -4.04
C SER A 158 28.19 -15.48 -2.61
N PRO A 159 27.64 -16.70 -2.39
CA PRO A 159 27.46 -17.32 -1.06
C PRO A 159 28.72 -17.49 -0.17
N LEU A 160 29.92 -17.16 -0.65
CA LEU A 160 31.19 -17.43 0.03
C LEU A 160 31.91 -16.21 0.63
N GLN A 161 31.37 -14.99 0.48
CA GLN A 161 32.00 -13.77 1.04
C GLN A 161 31.41 -13.33 2.39
N LEU A 162 30.62 -14.19 3.04
CA LEU A 162 29.85 -13.88 4.26
C LEU A 162 30.69 -13.81 5.55
N VAL A 163 32.03 -13.98 5.48
CA VAL A 163 32.86 -14.22 6.67
C VAL A 163 33.60 -12.97 7.18
N ARG A 164 33.55 -11.81 6.49
CA ARG A 164 34.35 -10.64 6.94
C ARG A 164 33.67 -9.27 6.97
N SER A 165 32.39 -9.15 6.65
CA SER A 165 31.71 -7.86 6.71
C SER A 165 30.87 -7.73 7.98
N ASN A 166 31.41 -7.03 8.97
CA ASN A 166 30.69 -6.55 10.16
C ASN A 166 29.76 -5.37 9.80
N SER A 167 29.09 -5.44 8.65
CA SER A 167 28.08 -4.45 8.25
C SER A 167 26.78 -4.85 8.92
N ARG A 168 26.25 -3.97 9.79
CA ARG A 168 24.90 -4.13 10.33
C ARG A 168 23.95 -4.40 9.16
N ARG A 169 23.17 -5.46 9.25
CA ARG A 169 22.14 -5.83 8.28
C ARG A 169 21.31 -4.57 7.96
N PHE A 170 21.49 -3.96 6.79
CA PHE A 170 20.63 -2.88 6.32
C PHE A 170 19.31 -3.53 5.90
N MET A 171 18.41 -3.69 6.86
CA MET A 171 17.02 -4.04 6.60
C MET A 171 16.32 -2.79 6.04
N PRO A 172 15.49 -2.93 5.00
CA PRO A 172 14.74 -1.81 4.45
C PRO A 172 13.91 -1.13 5.55
N SER A 173 13.99 0.20 5.61
CA SER A 173 13.18 1.01 6.50
C SER A 173 11.72 1.11 6.00
N GLN A 174 10.84 1.61 6.87
CA GLN A 174 9.46 1.88 6.49
C GLN A 174 9.33 2.86 5.31
N ALA A 175 10.26 3.82 5.20
CA ALA A 175 10.30 4.77 4.09
C ALA A 175 10.74 4.08 2.79
N ASP A 176 11.66 3.11 2.88
CA ASP A 176 12.11 2.33 1.73
C ASP A 176 10.99 1.43 1.20
N GLU A 177 10.21 0.81 2.10
CA GLU A 177 9.03 0.02 1.71
C GLU A 177 7.98 0.87 0.98
N GLU A 178 7.71 2.06 1.51
CA GLU A 178 6.74 3.01 0.94
C GLU A 178 7.21 3.52 -0.43
N ALA A 179 8.48 3.90 -0.55
CA ALA A 179 9.08 4.30 -1.82
C ALA A 179 8.98 3.18 -2.87
N HIS A 180 9.26 1.94 -2.49
CA HIS A 180 9.16 0.80 -3.41
C HIS A 180 7.72 0.49 -3.83
N GLN A 181 6.75 0.62 -2.92
CA GLN A 181 5.32 0.51 -3.28
C GLN A 181 4.91 1.58 -4.28
N LEU A 182 5.35 2.83 -4.09
CA LEU A 182 5.11 3.92 -5.03
C LEU A 182 5.78 3.71 -6.38
N SER A 183 7.04 3.24 -6.42
CA SER A 183 7.72 2.91 -7.67
C SER A 183 7.04 1.75 -8.41
N TYR A 184 6.58 0.73 -7.69
CA TYR A 184 5.78 -0.35 -8.28
C TYR A 184 4.49 0.20 -8.91
N LEU A 185 3.74 1.02 -8.17
CA LEU A 185 2.53 1.65 -8.68
C LEU A 185 2.83 2.54 -9.90
N GLN A 186 3.88 3.35 -9.86
CA GLN A 186 4.30 4.21 -10.97
C GLN A 186 4.53 3.41 -12.26
N LYS A 187 5.22 2.26 -12.16
CA LYS A 187 5.51 1.39 -13.31
C LYS A 187 4.27 0.68 -13.84
N HIS A 188 3.38 0.25 -12.94
CA HIS A 188 2.22 -0.57 -13.27
C HIS A 188 0.95 0.25 -13.52
N LEU A 189 1.01 1.57 -13.41
CA LEU A 189 -0.16 2.46 -13.43
C LEU A 189 -0.98 2.35 -14.71
N ALA A 190 -0.34 2.37 -15.89
CA ALA A 190 -1.03 2.28 -17.17
C ALA A 190 -1.89 1.00 -17.29
N ASN A 191 -1.33 -0.14 -16.86
CA ASN A 191 -2.01 -1.43 -16.87
C ASN A 191 -3.18 -1.46 -15.88
N ILE A 192 -2.98 -0.91 -14.67
CA ILE A 192 -4.02 -0.81 -13.65
C ILE A 192 -5.19 0.04 -14.16
N LEU A 193 -4.91 1.21 -14.73
CA LEU A 193 -5.94 2.10 -15.26
C LEU A 193 -6.68 1.48 -16.45
N SER A 194 -5.98 0.77 -17.34
CA SER A 194 -6.60 0.02 -18.44
C SER A 194 -7.57 -1.06 -17.94
N LEU A 195 -7.24 -1.73 -16.83
CA LEU A 195 -8.12 -2.71 -16.21
C LEU A 195 -9.34 -2.06 -15.56
N LEU A 196 -9.25 -0.84 -15.05
CA LEU A 196 -10.38 -0.12 -14.43
C LEU A 196 -11.23 0.70 -15.42
N SER A 197 -10.72 0.99 -16.61
CA SER A 197 -11.38 1.86 -17.58
C SER A 197 -12.53 1.20 -18.34
N GLU A 198 -13.40 2.01 -18.91
CA GLU A 198 -14.49 1.57 -19.79
C GLU A 198 -14.22 2.07 -21.21
N HIS A 199 -14.72 1.35 -22.21
CA HIS A 199 -14.61 1.75 -23.60
C HIS A 199 -15.79 2.65 -23.94
N VAL A 200 -15.53 3.79 -24.58
CA VAL A 200 -16.61 4.64 -25.11
C VAL A 200 -17.15 3.99 -26.39
N GLU A 201 -18.46 3.72 -26.43
CA GLU A 201 -19.10 3.20 -27.63
C GLU A 201 -18.97 4.20 -28.79
N GLY A 202 -18.30 3.80 -29.87
CA GLY A 202 -18.32 4.53 -31.16
C GLY A 202 -17.03 5.25 -31.58
N GLU A 203 -15.96 5.23 -30.80
CA GLU A 203 -14.65 5.74 -31.20
C GLU A 203 -13.54 4.68 -31.04
N SER A 204 -12.41 4.88 -31.72
CA SER A 204 -11.27 3.95 -31.85
C SER A 204 -10.80 3.31 -30.53
N GLU A 205 -10.06 2.20 -30.61
CA GLU A 205 -9.47 1.43 -29.48
C GLU A 205 -8.60 2.27 -28.50
N GLU A 206 -8.40 3.57 -28.77
CA GLU A 206 -7.64 4.51 -27.96
C GLU A 206 -8.51 5.39 -27.03
N SER A 207 -9.85 5.32 -27.11
CA SER A 207 -10.77 6.14 -26.31
C SER A 207 -11.16 5.45 -24.99
N LEU A 208 -10.17 5.08 -24.17
CA LEU A 208 -10.43 4.56 -22.81
C LEU A 208 -10.76 5.72 -21.86
N VAL A 209 -11.90 5.62 -21.17
CA VAL A 209 -12.32 6.59 -20.16
C VAL A 209 -12.44 5.93 -18.79
N LEU A 210 -12.21 6.72 -17.74
CA LEU A 210 -12.35 6.30 -16.36
C LEU A 210 -13.52 7.06 -15.74
N ASN A 211 -14.47 6.33 -15.19
CA ASN A 211 -15.59 6.89 -14.45
C ASN A 211 -15.17 7.20 -13.00
N MET A 212 -15.93 8.05 -12.33
CA MET A 212 -15.67 8.42 -10.93
C MET A 212 -15.60 7.19 -10.00
N GLU A 213 -16.50 6.22 -10.19
CA GLU A 213 -16.51 4.98 -9.41
C GLU A 213 -15.22 4.16 -9.62
N GLY A 214 -14.82 3.94 -10.88
CA GLY A 214 -13.56 3.26 -11.20
C GLY A 214 -12.33 3.96 -10.62
N PHE A 215 -12.34 5.30 -10.57
CA PHE A 215 -11.29 6.08 -9.95
C PHE A 215 -11.26 5.96 -8.42
N GLU A 216 -12.40 5.93 -7.74
CA GLU A 216 -12.48 5.74 -6.28
C GLU A 216 -11.93 4.37 -5.85
N HIS A 217 -12.11 3.32 -6.65
CA HIS A 217 -11.53 2.01 -6.35
C HIS A 217 -9.99 1.99 -6.32
N LEU A 218 -9.30 2.94 -6.97
CA LEU A 218 -7.85 3.11 -6.77
C LEU A 218 -7.52 3.39 -5.29
N GLY A 219 -8.48 3.90 -4.53
CA GLY A 219 -8.41 4.07 -3.08
C GLY A 219 -8.08 2.78 -2.33
N PHE A 220 -8.25 1.61 -2.95
CA PHE A 220 -7.73 0.34 -2.43
C PHE A 220 -6.21 0.34 -2.31
N LEU A 221 -5.49 0.92 -3.26
CA LEU A 221 -4.02 0.91 -3.33
C LEU A 221 -3.37 2.20 -2.82
N ILE A 222 -4.05 3.34 -2.94
CA ILE A 222 -3.51 4.67 -2.63
C ILE A 222 -4.44 5.47 -1.72
N GLN A 223 -3.89 6.44 -1.02
CA GLN A 223 -4.65 7.40 -0.22
C GLN A 223 -3.98 8.77 -0.25
N PHE A 224 -4.79 9.80 -0.11
CA PHE A 224 -4.36 11.20 -0.01
C PHE A 224 -4.48 11.70 1.43
N GLY A 225 -3.45 12.39 1.92
CA GLY A 225 -3.45 13.04 3.24
C GLY A 225 -2.39 12.53 4.19
N ASP A 226 -2.27 13.17 5.35
CA ASP A 226 -1.24 12.84 6.33
C ASP A 226 -1.51 11.47 6.98
N LYS A 227 -0.45 10.76 7.37
CA LYS A 227 -0.55 9.36 7.83
C LYS A 227 -1.51 9.23 9.02
N GLY A 228 -2.73 8.73 8.76
CA GLY A 228 -3.73 8.45 9.79
C GLY A 228 -4.86 9.47 9.93
N SER A 229 -4.95 10.51 9.10
CA SER A 229 -6.24 11.20 8.91
C SER A 229 -7.16 10.31 8.07
N GLY A 230 -8.46 10.31 8.37
CA GLY A 230 -9.45 9.70 7.48
C GLY A 230 -9.29 10.34 6.10
N GLY A 231 -8.72 9.58 5.16
CA GLY A 231 -8.27 10.10 3.87
C GLY A 231 -9.39 10.84 3.15
N VAL A 232 -9.03 11.90 2.44
CA VAL A 232 -9.97 12.58 1.54
C VAL A 232 -10.34 11.59 0.42
N PRO A 233 -11.62 11.44 0.04
CA PRO A 233 -12.02 10.62 -1.11
C PRO A 233 -11.20 11.00 -2.34
N LEU A 234 -10.80 10.03 -3.16
CA LEU A 234 -9.86 10.28 -4.25
C LEU A 234 -10.42 11.32 -5.23
N SER A 235 -11.72 11.24 -5.53
CA SER A 235 -12.43 12.18 -6.41
C SER A 235 -12.33 13.63 -5.93
N GLN A 236 -12.26 13.87 -4.63
CA GLN A 236 -12.16 15.21 -4.06
C GLN A 236 -10.73 15.75 -4.10
N ALA A 237 -9.73 14.87 -4.11
CA ALA A 237 -8.33 15.25 -4.30
C ALA A 237 -7.98 15.51 -5.77
N ALA A 238 -8.70 14.88 -6.70
CA ALA A 238 -8.44 14.99 -8.13
C ALA A 238 -9.08 16.23 -8.77
N PRO A 239 -8.36 16.99 -9.60
CA PRO A 239 -8.86 18.23 -10.18
C PRO A 239 -10.01 18.04 -11.17
N PHE A 240 -10.15 16.85 -11.75
CA PHE A 240 -11.14 16.53 -12.78
C PHE A 240 -12.45 15.95 -12.25
N PHE A 241 -12.50 15.51 -10.99
CA PHE A 241 -13.74 15.06 -10.31
C PHE A 241 -14.14 15.97 -9.14
N ALA A 242 -13.25 16.86 -8.69
CA ALA A 242 -13.54 17.80 -7.63
C ALA A 242 -14.80 18.63 -7.94
N ASN A 243 -15.64 18.84 -6.92
CA ASN A 243 -16.89 19.60 -7.00
C ASN A 243 -17.99 18.99 -7.87
N SER A 244 -17.92 17.70 -8.19
CA SER A 244 -19.03 17.02 -8.87
C SER A 244 -20.28 17.03 -7.97
N ASP A 245 -21.42 17.36 -8.58
CA ASP A 245 -22.72 17.42 -7.90
C ASP A 245 -23.19 15.99 -7.54
N PRO A 246 -23.59 15.69 -6.29
CA PRO A 246 -24.13 14.38 -5.93
C PRO A 246 -25.33 13.94 -6.78
N ASP A 247 -26.11 14.88 -7.29
CA ASP A 247 -27.31 14.62 -8.11
C ASP A 247 -26.99 14.51 -9.62
N MET A 248 -25.75 14.83 -10.04
CA MET A 248 -25.32 14.76 -11.43
C MET A 248 -23.93 14.09 -11.55
N PRO A 249 -23.85 12.84 -12.05
CA PRO A 249 -22.59 12.10 -12.10
C PRO A 249 -21.57 12.83 -12.97
N ALA A 250 -20.32 12.87 -12.49
CA ALA A 250 -19.22 13.47 -13.21
C ALA A 250 -19.03 12.81 -14.58
N ALA A 251 -18.69 13.61 -15.60
CA ALA A 251 -18.37 13.08 -16.91
C ALA A 251 -17.14 12.13 -16.82
N PRO A 252 -17.13 11.00 -17.55
CA PRO A 252 -15.95 10.14 -17.65
C PRO A 252 -14.72 10.92 -18.13
N VAL A 253 -13.56 10.62 -17.56
CA VAL A 253 -12.30 11.33 -17.84
C VAL A 253 -11.36 10.44 -18.66
N PRO A 254 -10.66 10.96 -19.69
CA PRO A 254 -9.70 10.17 -20.45
C PRO A 254 -8.63 9.53 -19.56
N VAL A 255 -8.32 8.25 -19.79
CA VAL A 255 -7.31 7.51 -19.00
C VAL A 255 -5.93 8.16 -19.06
N SER A 256 -5.55 8.73 -20.21
CA SER A 256 -4.28 9.46 -20.36
C SER A 256 -4.16 10.63 -19.40
N GLN A 257 -5.23 11.41 -19.24
CA GLN A 257 -5.26 12.56 -18.33
C GLN A 257 -5.12 12.11 -16.86
N VAL A 258 -5.81 11.04 -16.47
CA VAL A 258 -5.71 10.47 -15.10
C VAL A 258 -4.32 9.91 -14.85
N HIS A 259 -3.76 9.20 -15.84
CA HIS A 259 -2.44 8.59 -15.78
C HIS A 259 -1.35 9.64 -15.55
N ASP A 260 -1.33 10.71 -16.36
CA ASP A 260 -0.30 11.76 -16.26
C ASP A 260 -0.37 12.50 -14.92
N TRP A 261 -1.58 12.78 -14.44
CA TRP A 261 -1.78 13.41 -13.14
C TRP A 261 -1.30 12.52 -11.98
N LEU A 262 -1.61 11.23 -12.00
CA LEU A 262 -1.17 10.28 -10.97
C LEU A 262 0.35 10.07 -11.01
N LEU A 263 0.97 9.99 -12.19
CA LEU A 263 2.42 9.91 -12.31
C LEU A 263 3.12 11.11 -11.69
N GLN A 264 2.64 12.32 -11.98
CA GLN A 264 3.17 13.55 -11.39
C GLN A 264 3.03 13.54 -9.87
N THR A 265 1.88 13.10 -9.36
CA THR A 265 1.60 13.03 -7.92
C THR A 265 2.49 12.01 -7.21
N ILE A 266 2.69 10.83 -7.81
CA ILE A 266 3.60 9.80 -7.29
C ILE A 266 5.05 10.32 -7.28
N ALA A 267 5.48 10.99 -8.35
CA ALA A 267 6.83 11.58 -8.43
C ALA A 267 7.07 12.60 -7.30
N SER A 268 6.14 13.54 -7.09
CA SER A 268 6.24 14.51 -6.00
C SER A 268 6.23 13.85 -4.61
N SER A 269 5.52 12.72 -4.45
CA SER A 269 5.50 11.98 -3.19
C SER A 269 6.82 11.24 -2.93
N LEU A 270 7.43 10.67 -3.97
CA LEU A 270 8.76 10.04 -3.91
C LEU A 270 9.86 11.07 -3.56
N GLU A 271 9.80 12.27 -4.13
CA GLU A 271 10.69 13.39 -3.79
C GLU A 271 10.55 13.76 -2.31
N SER A 272 9.31 13.89 -1.81
CA SER A 272 9.05 14.19 -0.39
C SER A 272 9.59 13.12 0.56
N ILE A 273 9.52 11.83 0.19
CA ILE A 273 10.10 10.75 0.99
C ILE A 273 11.63 10.89 1.05
N THR A 274 12.26 11.17 -0.10
CA THR A 274 13.71 11.33 -0.22
C THR A 274 14.23 12.50 0.63
N GLU A 275 13.53 13.64 0.60
CA GLU A 275 13.85 14.80 1.42
C GLU A 275 13.78 14.49 2.93
N LYS A 276 12.74 13.78 3.37
CA LYS A 276 12.56 13.38 4.78
C LYS A 276 13.64 12.43 5.27
N VAL A 277 14.12 11.52 4.41
CA VAL A 277 15.20 10.58 4.74
C VAL A 277 16.54 11.31 4.84
N SER A 278 16.85 12.19 3.87
CA SER A 278 18.09 13.00 3.86
C SER A 278 18.20 13.97 5.03
N ALA A 279 17.09 14.60 5.44
CA ALA A 279 17.06 15.47 6.61
C ALA A 279 17.39 14.74 7.93
N LYS A 280 17.11 13.43 7.99
CA LYS A 280 17.41 12.59 9.16
C LYS A 280 18.86 12.14 9.21
N GLU A 281 19.54 12.06 8.06
CA GLU A 281 20.96 11.68 7.94
C GLU A 281 21.91 12.89 8.13
N ASN A 282 21.47 14.09 7.76
CA ASN A 282 22.23 15.35 7.92
C ASN A 282 22.06 16.05 9.28
N GLY A 283 21.50 15.35 10.28
CA GLY A 283 21.45 15.86 11.65
C GLY A 283 22.86 15.98 12.25
N SER A 284 23.41 17.20 12.29
CA SER A 284 24.54 17.54 13.15
C SER A 284 24.30 17.03 14.58
N PRO A 285 25.33 16.60 15.33
CA PRO A 285 25.17 16.32 16.75
C PRO A 285 24.89 17.65 17.45
N SER A 286 23.61 17.99 17.58
CA SER A 286 23.18 19.12 18.38
C SER A 286 23.45 18.75 19.83
N GLY A 287 24.61 19.21 20.31
CA GLY A 287 24.87 19.37 21.71
C GLY A 287 23.81 20.28 22.30
N SER A 288 23.02 19.72 23.20
CA SER A 288 22.57 20.45 24.36
C SER A 288 22.91 19.59 25.55
N ASP A 289 23.98 19.98 26.24
CA ASP A 289 24.16 19.70 27.66
C ASP A 289 22.84 20.04 28.36
N GLN A 290 22.12 19.03 28.81
CA GLN A 290 21.21 19.18 29.92
C GLN A 290 21.78 18.34 31.06
N ASP A 291 22.32 19.06 32.04
CA ASP A 291 22.81 18.57 33.31
C ASP A 291 21.91 17.47 33.87
N ILE A 292 22.56 16.37 34.26
CA ILE A 292 21.93 15.27 34.99
C ILE A 292 21.60 15.77 36.40
N ALA A 293 20.37 16.24 36.59
CA ALA A 293 19.78 16.39 37.91
C ALA A 293 18.92 15.16 38.22
N MET A 294 19.40 14.35 39.16
CA MET A 294 18.67 13.23 39.76
C MET A 294 17.42 13.75 40.49
N ALA A 295 16.22 13.34 40.07
CA ALA A 295 15.01 13.42 40.89
C ALA A 295 13.95 12.39 40.45
N ASP A 296 13.33 11.79 41.46
CA ASP A 296 12.46 10.62 41.46
C ASP A 296 11.14 10.70 40.67
N ALA A 297 10.73 9.51 40.23
CA ALA A 297 9.37 8.97 40.10
C ALA A 297 8.16 9.95 40.06
N SER A 298 7.52 10.04 38.88
CA SER A 298 6.05 9.99 38.70
C SER A 298 5.68 10.05 37.19
N PRO A 299 4.70 9.27 36.70
CA PRO A 299 4.28 9.31 35.30
C PRO A 299 3.19 10.37 35.11
N SER A 300 3.48 11.45 34.37
CA SER A 300 2.46 12.42 33.97
C SER A 300 2.12 12.27 32.49
N SER A 301 0.82 12.08 32.25
CA SER A 301 0.19 11.90 30.96
C SER A 301 0.24 13.19 30.13
N ALA A 302 0.89 13.14 28.98
CA ALA A 302 0.57 14.04 27.86
C ALA A 302 -0.51 13.36 27.01
N LYS A 303 -1.71 13.97 27.01
CA LYS A 303 -2.87 13.54 26.23
C LYS A 303 -2.57 13.64 24.74
N ALA A 304 -2.49 12.51 24.05
CA ALA A 304 -2.70 12.40 22.61
C ALA A 304 -4.10 11.82 22.38
N SER A 305 -4.86 12.41 21.46
CA SER A 305 -6.22 11.97 21.13
C SER A 305 -6.22 10.52 20.61
N PRO A 306 -7.29 9.74 20.88
CA PRO A 306 -7.38 8.37 20.43
C PRO A 306 -8.08 8.35 19.07
N THR A 307 -7.37 8.01 18.00
CA THR A 307 -7.90 7.37 16.78
C THR A 307 -6.79 7.31 15.71
N ALA A 308 -5.93 6.32 15.81
CA ALA A 308 -5.06 5.91 14.70
C ALA A 308 -4.83 4.41 14.83
N ARG A 309 -5.38 3.61 13.90
CA ARG A 309 -5.20 2.15 13.88
C ARG A 309 -3.86 1.77 13.23
N SER A 310 -2.78 2.36 13.71
CA SER A 310 -1.44 1.88 13.35
C SER A 310 -1.20 0.54 14.10
N PRO A 311 -0.72 -0.52 13.43
CA PRO A 311 -0.42 -1.78 14.11
C PRO A 311 0.60 -1.54 15.22
N CYS A 312 0.44 -2.26 16.32
CA CYS A 312 1.31 -2.12 17.47
C CYS A 312 2.58 -2.96 17.24
N PHE A 313 3.75 -2.32 17.27
CA PHE A 313 5.03 -2.98 16.97
C PHE A 313 5.72 -3.50 18.24
N VAL A 314 6.35 -4.66 18.13
CA VAL A 314 7.32 -5.22 19.07
C VAL A 314 8.52 -5.66 18.23
N GLU A 315 9.62 -4.93 18.31
CA GLU A 315 10.77 -5.15 17.43
C GLU A 315 12.07 -5.23 18.20
N GLY A 316 12.97 -6.11 17.76
CA GLY A 316 14.36 -6.12 18.22
C GLY A 316 14.56 -6.57 19.66
N VAL A 317 13.58 -7.26 20.24
CA VAL A 317 13.70 -7.82 21.59
C VAL A 317 14.74 -8.94 21.55
N SER A 318 15.81 -8.80 22.33
CA SER A 318 16.87 -9.80 22.40
C SER A 318 17.22 -10.15 23.85
N LYS A 319 17.40 -11.45 24.14
CA LYS A 319 17.83 -11.99 25.45
C LYS A 319 17.03 -11.44 26.64
N SER A 320 15.75 -11.14 26.42
CA SER A 320 14.88 -10.50 27.41
C SER A 320 13.43 -10.92 27.24
N SER A 321 12.63 -10.67 28.29
CA SER A 321 11.19 -10.87 28.24
C SER A 321 10.46 -9.54 28.02
N TYR A 322 9.43 -9.56 27.18
CA TYR A 322 8.62 -8.39 26.87
C TYR A 322 7.14 -8.71 27.08
N VAL A 323 6.38 -7.80 27.68
CA VAL A 323 4.94 -8.00 27.96
C VAL A 323 4.14 -6.80 27.48
N LYS A 324 3.06 -7.06 26.75
CA LYS A 324 2.01 -6.09 26.42
C LYS A 324 0.66 -6.61 26.90
N GLN A 325 -0.07 -5.77 27.61
CA GLN A 325 -1.45 -6.00 28.04
C GLN A 325 -2.42 -5.23 27.15
N ALA A 326 -3.72 -5.51 27.27
CA ALA A 326 -4.75 -4.83 26.48
C ALA A 326 -4.75 -3.30 26.62
N SER A 327 -4.35 -2.76 27.78
CA SER A 327 -4.17 -1.33 28.01
C SER A 327 -3.06 -0.70 27.18
N ASP A 328 -2.07 -1.51 26.78
CA ASP A 328 -0.86 -1.05 26.10
C ASP A 328 -1.04 -1.05 24.57
N LEU A 329 -2.14 -1.63 24.08
CA LEU A 329 -2.47 -1.72 22.68
C LEU A 329 -3.49 -0.64 22.30
N LYS A 330 -3.08 0.24 21.38
CA LYS A 330 -3.99 1.22 20.76
C LYS A 330 -4.74 0.64 19.55
N SER A 331 -4.33 -0.54 19.08
CA SER A 331 -4.88 -1.21 17.91
C SER A 331 -5.03 -2.71 18.17
N SER A 332 -5.97 -3.34 17.46
CA SER A 332 -6.23 -4.78 17.53
C SER A 332 -5.31 -5.59 16.60
N SER A 333 -4.26 -4.99 16.05
CA SER A 333 -3.26 -5.67 15.21
C SER A 333 -1.86 -5.46 15.76
N VAL A 334 -1.04 -6.51 15.72
CA VAL A 334 0.32 -6.50 16.27
C VAL A 334 1.33 -7.06 15.27
N LYS A 335 2.51 -6.46 15.22
CA LYS A 335 3.67 -6.98 14.47
C LYS A 335 4.84 -7.24 15.43
N VAL A 336 5.29 -8.49 15.50
CA VAL A 336 6.49 -8.92 16.23
C VAL A 336 7.60 -9.19 15.23
N ILE A 337 8.71 -8.44 15.32
CA ILE A 337 9.71 -8.39 14.27
C ILE A 337 11.11 -8.56 14.86
N ASN A 338 11.96 -9.39 14.26
CA ASN A 338 13.40 -9.48 14.57
C ASN A 338 13.71 -9.71 16.06
N CYS A 339 12.92 -10.55 16.73
CA CYS A 339 13.13 -10.87 18.14
C CYS A 339 13.91 -12.18 18.28
N HIS A 340 14.90 -12.21 19.16
CA HIS A 340 15.89 -13.30 19.24
C HIS A 340 16.15 -13.72 20.70
N ASP A 341 16.25 -15.02 21.00
CA ASP A 341 16.53 -15.52 22.37
C ASP A 341 15.60 -14.90 23.44
N SER A 342 14.32 -14.70 23.14
CA SER A 342 13.43 -13.83 23.92
C SER A 342 12.08 -14.45 24.20
N THR A 343 11.39 -13.98 25.25
CA THR A 343 10.02 -14.41 25.57
C THR A 343 9.07 -13.22 25.53
N ILE A 344 8.12 -13.22 24.60
CA ILE A 344 7.22 -12.09 24.35
C ILE A 344 5.79 -12.51 24.67
N TYR A 345 5.12 -11.78 25.56
CA TYR A 345 3.73 -12.01 25.93
C TYR A 345 2.87 -10.84 25.45
N ILE A 346 1.85 -11.13 24.66
CA ILE A 346 0.90 -10.16 24.12
C ILE A 346 -0.49 -10.57 24.58
N LEU A 347 -0.84 -10.15 25.79
CA LEU A 347 -2.00 -10.59 26.55
C LEU A 347 -3.21 -9.69 26.26
N ALA A 348 -3.65 -9.68 25.01
CA ALA A 348 -4.79 -8.89 24.55
C ALA A 348 -5.52 -9.59 23.39
N PRO A 349 -6.81 -9.32 23.18
CA PRO A 349 -7.53 -9.78 22.01
C PRO A 349 -7.05 -9.04 20.76
N LEU A 350 -6.64 -9.80 19.74
CA LEU A 350 -6.11 -9.31 18.48
C LEU A 350 -7.01 -9.77 17.32
N ARG A 351 -7.24 -8.90 16.35
CA ARG A 351 -7.76 -9.30 15.04
C ARG A 351 -6.66 -9.96 14.21
N TYR A 352 -5.44 -9.43 14.28
CA TYR A 352 -4.33 -9.90 13.46
C TYR A 352 -2.98 -9.84 14.18
N ALA A 353 -2.13 -10.83 13.96
CA ALA A 353 -0.74 -10.82 14.41
C ALA A 353 0.20 -11.25 13.29
N ILE A 354 1.32 -10.54 13.11
CA ILE A 354 2.42 -10.95 12.24
C ILE A 354 3.64 -11.20 13.09
N ILE A 355 4.31 -12.31 12.85
CA ILE A 355 5.62 -12.59 13.42
C ILE A 355 6.59 -12.80 12.27
N TYR A 356 7.65 -11.99 12.24
CA TYR A 356 8.62 -11.99 11.16
C TYR A 356 10.06 -11.95 11.67
N GLY A 357 10.95 -12.75 11.08
CA GLY A 357 12.39 -12.68 11.34
C GLY A 357 12.80 -12.99 12.79
N CYS A 358 11.94 -13.67 13.55
CA CYS A 358 12.24 -14.06 14.93
C CYS A 358 12.94 -15.42 14.95
N SER A 359 13.90 -15.62 15.87
CA SER A 359 14.63 -16.89 16.04
C SER A 359 14.82 -17.19 17.52
N ASP A 360 14.68 -18.46 17.94
CA ASP A 360 14.84 -18.85 19.35
C ASP A 360 13.97 -18.00 20.31
N ALA A 361 12.80 -17.57 19.84
CA ALA A 361 11.89 -16.71 20.58
C ALA A 361 10.58 -17.43 20.90
N THR A 362 10.13 -17.33 22.16
CA THR A 362 8.81 -17.81 22.60
C THR A 362 7.83 -16.65 22.58
N ILE A 363 6.83 -16.71 21.70
CA ILE A 363 5.84 -15.63 21.55
C ILE A 363 4.46 -16.17 21.94
N VAL A 364 3.89 -15.61 23.01
CA VAL A 364 2.57 -15.95 23.53
C VAL A 364 1.60 -14.83 23.14
N LEU A 365 0.61 -15.16 22.30
CA LEU A 365 -0.45 -14.24 21.90
C LEU A 365 -1.74 -14.57 22.66
N GLY A 366 -2.50 -13.54 23.02
CA GLY A 366 -3.88 -13.67 23.46
C GLY A 366 -4.79 -14.14 22.31
N ALA A 367 -6.11 -14.13 22.55
CA ALA A 367 -7.09 -14.53 21.53
C ALA A 367 -6.87 -13.75 20.22
N VAL A 368 -6.57 -14.45 19.13
CA VAL A 368 -6.21 -13.84 17.85
C VAL A 368 -7.03 -14.41 16.71
N GLY A 369 -7.60 -13.55 15.86
CA GLY A 369 -8.39 -13.96 14.70
C GLY A 369 -7.56 -14.64 13.62
N LYS A 370 -6.47 -14.00 13.17
CA LYS A 370 -5.55 -14.53 12.16
C LYS A 370 -4.09 -14.26 12.54
N VAL A 371 -3.21 -15.24 12.31
CA VAL A 371 -1.76 -15.11 12.55
C VAL A 371 -1.00 -15.43 11.27
N SER A 372 -0.02 -14.58 10.95
CA SER A 372 0.93 -14.78 9.84
C SER A 372 2.34 -14.96 10.38
N LEU A 373 3.03 -16.03 9.98
CA LEU A 373 4.39 -16.39 10.44
C LEU A 373 5.42 -16.46 9.29
N PRO A 374 5.64 -15.40 8.51
CA PRO A 374 6.66 -15.40 7.46
C PRO A 374 8.07 -15.41 8.06
N LEU A 375 8.90 -16.39 7.68
CA LEU A 375 10.34 -16.45 8.00
C LEU A 375 10.69 -16.49 9.50
N CYS A 376 10.03 -17.34 10.28
CA CYS A 376 10.47 -17.71 11.63
C CYS A 376 11.11 -19.11 11.60
N CYS A 377 12.26 -19.26 12.26
CA CYS A 377 13.02 -20.51 12.35
C CYS A 377 13.08 -21.03 13.78
#